data_AF-I3C6Q5-F1
#
_entry.id   AF-I3C6Q5-F1
#
_cell.length_a   1.000
_cell.length_b   1.000
_cell.length_c   1.000
_cell.angle_alpha   90.00
_cell.angle_beta   90.00
_cell.angle_gamma   90.00
#
_symmetry.space_group_name_H-M   'P 1'
#
loop_
_entity.id
_entity.type
_entity.pdbx_description
1 polymer ?
#
loop_
_entity_poly.entity_id
_entity_poly.type
_entity_poly.pdbx_seq_one_letter_code
_entity_poly.pdbx_strand_id
1 'polypeptide(L)'
;MCIFARYKPLVPIMRKINLILILSCFLIGFSLIVPLLFWIKDYFISINSPINSTVLSEFASFQGLIIAFWGLIINAILVFLAYKAFKNFDVKKQFHNKQLEIVSELATSISSLEISNMMYEMTPSPSGKEHQIITGFTFSFFEIGLGFNYSKFDLICVRGNNIENTFPFLKFKNHPLLPKSISNELKKLYRPLQYSFSVSKEDLKTRSYVLLYHDKKVDSDDLSAGWTYAFYKNPSDFNKDVASLRKSIIEWYKEYGADNLNI
;
A
#
# COMPACT_ATOMS: atom_id res chain seq x y z
N MET A 1 20.35 28.36 -20.89
CA MET A 1 19.38 28.17 -19.79
C MET A 1 20.15 27.61 -18.60
N CYS A 2 20.61 28.48 -17.69
CA CYS A 2 21.53 28.10 -16.61
C CYS A 2 20.75 27.46 -15.45
N ILE A 3 21.08 26.20 -15.14
CA ILE A 3 20.59 25.50 -13.96
C ILE A 3 21.49 25.91 -12.80
N PHE A 4 21.01 26.83 -11.96
CA PHE A 4 21.60 27.11 -10.65
C PHE A 4 21.37 25.90 -9.74
N ALA A 5 22.36 25.02 -9.64
CA ALA A 5 22.48 24.09 -8.54
C ALA A 5 22.70 24.91 -7.26
N ARG A 6 21.66 25.00 -6.41
CA ARG A 6 21.78 25.53 -5.05
C ARG A 6 22.74 24.65 -4.25
N TYR A 7 24.01 25.04 -4.20
CA TYR A 7 24.95 24.58 -3.18
C TYR A 7 24.41 25.03 -1.82
N LYS A 8 23.89 24.09 -1.02
CA LYS A 8 23.75 24.33 0.42
C LYS A 8 25.15 24.59 0.97
N PRO A 9 25.37 25.66 1.76
CA PRO A 9 26.69 25.91 2.31
C PRO A 9 27.10 24.74 3.21
N LEU A 10 28.28 24.16 2.96
CA LEU A 10 28.92 23.11 3.78
C LEU A 10 29.36 23.63 5.17
N VAL A 11 29.49 24.95 5.31
CA VAL A 11 29.97 25.66 6.50
C VAL A 11 29.20 25.34 7.80
N PRO A 12 27.85 25.35 7.85
CA PRO A 12 27.10 25.01 9.07
C PRO A 12 27.28 23.55 9.53
N ILE A 13 27.54 22.62 8.62
CA ILE A 13 27.73 21.19 8.96
C ILE A 13 29.11 20.98 9.57
N MET A 14 30.16 21.57 8.97
CA MET A 14 31.53 21.50 9.50
C MET A 14 31.65 22.13 10.88
N ARG A 15 30.96 23.25 11.16
CA ARG A 15 30.93 23.87 12.49
C ARG A 15 30.32 22.96 13.56
N LYS A 16 29.26 22.20 13.22
CA LYS A 16 28.63 21.24 14.15
C LYS A 16 29.53 20.05 14.44
N ILE A 17 30.20 19.51 13.43
CA ILE A 17 31.14 18.38 13.59
C ILE A 17 32.32 18.80 14.46
N ASN A 18 32.89 19.99 14.22
CA ASN A 18 34.00 20.51 15.03
C ASN A 18 33.59 20.74 16.48
N LEU A 19 32.37 21.26 16.73
CA LEU A 19 31.86 21.43 18.09
C LEU A 19 31.72 20.08 18.82
N ILE A 20 31.18 19.07 18.14
CA ILE A 20 31.02 17.71 18.70
C ILE A 20 32.39 17.10 19.04
N LEU A 21 33.38 17.26 18.15
CA LEU A 21 34.74 16.77 18.38
C LEU A 21 35.40 17.45 19.58
N ILE A 22 35.31 18.78 19.68
CA ILE A 22 35.86 19.54 20.80
C ILE A 22 35.21 19.10 22.13
N LEU A 23 33.88 18.98 22.15
CA LEU A 23 33.14 18.59 23.35
C LEU A 23 33.45 17.15 23.77
N SER A 24 33.62 16.25 22.80
CA SER A 24 34.00 14.85 23.05
C SER A 24 35.42 14.75 23.59
N CYS A 25 36.38 15.47 22.99
CA CYS A 25 37.75 15.52 23.50
C CYS A 25 37.83 16.10 24.91
N PHE A 26 37.03 17.12 25.21
CA PHE A 26 36.95 17.69 26.57
C PHE A 26 36.35 16.69 27.58
N LEU A 27 35.28 15.99 27.24
CA LEU A 27 34.65 15.00 28.12
C LEU A 27 35.53 13.77 28.37
N ILE A 28 36.23 13.29 27.33
CA ILE A 28 37.21 12.20 27.46
C ILE A 28 38.39 12.66 28.30
N GLY A 29 38.93 13.85 28.02
CA GLY A 29 40.00 14.46 28.80
C GLY A 29 39.64 14.61 30.28
N PHE A 30 38.44 15.12 30.58
CA PHE A 30 37.94 15.24 31.95
C PHE A 30 37.83 13.87 32.64
N SER A 31 37.32 12.86 31.94
CA SER A 31 37.17 11.49 32.46
C SER A 31 38.49 10.80 32.78
N LEU A 32 39.61 11.23 32.18
CA LEU A 32 40.94 10.67 32.39
C LEU A 32 41.79 11.51 33.36
N ILE A 33 41.75 12.83 33.20
CA ILE A 33 42.58 13.77 33.96
C ILE A 33 42.11 13.88 35.41
N VAL A 34 40.80 13.93 35.66
CA VAL A 34 40.28 14.12 37.02
C VAL A 34 40.60 12.94 37.93
N PRO A 35 40.37 11.67 37.54
CA PRO A 35 40.83 10.53 38.33
C PRO A 35 42.35 10.50 38.53
N LEU A 36 43.13 10.86 37.50
CA LEU A 36 44.59 10.92 37.60
C LEU A 36 45.05 11.97 38.63
N LEU A 37 44.43 13.15 38.64
CA LEU A 37 44.73 14.22 39.60
C LEU A 37 44.38 13.84 41.03
N PHE A 38 43.21 13.22 41.26
CA PHE A 38 42.84 12.69 42.58
C PHE A 38 43.82 11.59 43.03
N TRP A 39 44.20 10.69 42.13
CA TRP A 39 45.15 9.63 42.44
C TRP A 39 46.54 10.18 42.81
N ILE A 40 47.06 11.15 42.06
CA ILE A 40 48.36 11.79 42.36
C ILE A 40 48.29 12.55 43.69
N LYS A 41 47.24 13.35 43.90
CA LYS A 41 47.08 14.16 45.12
C LYS A 41 47.02 13.29 46.37
N ASP A 42 46.21 12.23 46.35
CA ASP A 42 45.86 11.50 47.56
C ASP A 42 46.78 10.31 47.83
N TYR A 43 47.50 9.79 46.81
CA TYR A 43 48.34 8.59 46.94
C TYR A 43 49.82 8.81 46.58
N PHE A 44 50.17 9.74 45.70
CA PHE A 44 51.56 9.97 45.30
C PHE A 44 52.29 10.97 46.21
N ILE A 45 51.60 11.98 46.73
CA ILE A 45 52.20 12.99 47.62
C ILE A 45 52.27 12.50 49.09
N SER A 46 51.51 11.45 49.45
CA SER A 46 51.33 10.96 50.82
C SER A 46 51.82 9.50 51.01
N ILE A 47 52.95 9.15 50.39
CA ILE A 47 53.49 7.76 50.37
C ILE A 47 53.71 7.14 51.76
N ASN A 48 53.89 7.96 52.81
CA ASN A 48 54.16 7.50 54.18
C ASN A 48 52.93 7.53 55.13
N SER A 49 51.75 7.95 54.66
CA SER A 49 50.54 7.97 55.50
C SER A 49 49.71 6.70 55.26
N PRO A 50 49.04 6.14 56.29
CA PRO A 50 48.13 5.02 56.10
C PRO A 50 47.00 5.43 55.13
N ILE A 51 46.69 4.54 54.19
CA ILE A 51 45.64 4.76 53.19
C ILE A 51 44.31 5.00 53.90
N ASN A 52 43.69 6.15 53.65
CA ASN A 52 42.38 6.48 54.19
C ASN A 52 41.29 5.75 53.38
N SER A 53 40.62 4.78 54.02
CA SER A 53 39.57 3.96 53.40
C SER A 53 38.39 4.78 52.85
N THR A 54 38.09 5.93 53.45
CA THR A 54 37.01 6.82 53.01
C THR A 54 37.37 7.49 51.68
N VAL A 55 38.59 7.99 51.55
CA VAL A 55 39.09 8.62 50.30
C VAL A 55 39.16 7.59 49.16
N LEU A 56 39.55 6.36 49.47
CA LEU A 56 39.56 5.26 48.49
C LEU A 56 38.14 4.88 48.03
N SER A 57 37.17 4.86 48.95
CA SER A 57 35.77 4.58 48.64
C SER A 57 35.14 5.67 47.77
N GLU A 58 35.46 6.95 48.03
CA GLU A 58 35.01 8.09 47.21
C GLU A 58 35.60 8.03 45.79
N PHE A 59 36.89 7.70 45.68
CA PHE A 59 37.56 7.51 44.39
C PHE A 59 36.95 6.37 43.56
N ALA A 60 36.71 5.21 44.19
CA ALA A 60 36.05 4.07 43.53
C ALA A 60 34.62 4.41 43.08
N SER A 61 33.88 5.16 43.90
CA SER A 61 32.53 5.63 43.55
C SER A 61 32.54 6.58 42.35
N PHE A 62 33.51 7.49 42.27
CA PHE A 62 33.68 8.39 41.14
C PHE A 62 34.06 7.65 39.85
N GLN A 63 34.96 6.67 39.92
CA GLN A 63 35.28 5.79 38.78
C GLN A 63 34.05 4.99 38.31
N GLY A 64 33.25 4.46 39.24
CA GLY A 64 31.99 3.78 38.94
C GLY A 64 31.01 4.69 38.19
N LEU A 65 30.92 5.97 38.56
CA LEU A 65 30.08 6.96 37.88
C LEU A 65 30.55 7.23 36.45
N ILE A 66 31.87 7.36 36.21
CA ILE A 66 32.44 7.54 34.87
C ILE A 66 32.12 6.33 33.98
N ILE A 67 32.30 5.11 34.50
CA ILE A 67 32.01 3.87 33.77
C ILE A 67 30.52 3.79 33.41
N ALA A 68 29.62 4.08 34.36
CA ALA A 68 28.19 4.09 34.12
C ALA A 68 27.77 5.13 33.08
N PHE A 69 28.35 6.34 33.13
CA PHE A 69 28.10 7.41 32.17
C PHE A 69 28.49 7.00 30.74
N TRP A 70 29.69 6.48 30.54
CA TRP A 70 30.14 6.00 29.22
C TRP A 70 29.35 4.77 28.75
N GLY A 71 28.99 3.87 29.66
CA GLY A 71 28.10 2.74 29.36
C GLY A 71 26.74 3.18 28.81
N LEU A 72 26.16 4.25 29.37
CA LEU A 72 24.89 4.81 28.88
C LEU A 72 25.05 5.44 27.49
N ILE A 73 26.12 6.22 27.27
CA ILE A 73 26.40 6.83 25.96
C ILE A 73 26.57 5.76 24.87
N ILE A 74 27.35 4.71 25.15
CA ILE A 74 27.57 3.61 24.19
C ILE A 74 26.25 2.90 23.89
N ASN A 75 25.43 2.62 24.90
CA ASN A 75 24.11 2.02 24.71
C ASN A 75 23.19 2.90 23.85
N ALA A 76 23.18 4.22 24.08
CA ALA A 76 22.40 5.14 23.26
C ALA A 76 22.87 5.16 21.79
N ILE A 77 24.18 5.13 21.55
CA ILE A 77 24.77 5.04 20.21
C ILE A 77 24.38 3.71 19.55
N LEU A 78 24.46 2.59 20.27
CA LEU A 78 24.08 1.27 19.75
C LEU A 78 22.60 1.20 19.38
N VAL A 79 21.70 1.74 20.22
CA VAL A 79 20.27 1.83 19.91
C VAL A 79 20.04 2.71 18.68
N PHE A 80 20.75 3.83 18.55
CA PHE A 80 20.66 4.68 17.36
C PHE A 80 21.15 3.98 16.09
N LEU A 81 22.27 3.25 16.17
CA LEU A 81 22.80 2.46 15.07
C LEU A 81 21.85 1.31 14.70
N ALA A 82 21.28 0.61 15.68
CA ALA A 82 20.27 -0.42 15.46
C ALA A 82 19.02 0.16 14.80
N TYR A 83 18.48 1.28 15.29
CA TYR A 83 17.35 1.97 14.68
C TYR A 83 17.64 2.40 13.23
N LYS A 84 18.82 2.97 12.98
CA LYS A 84 19.25 3.37 11.63
C LYS A 84 19.45 2.15 10.72
N ALA A 85 19.98 1.05 11.27
CA ALA A 85 20.08 -0.23 10.58
C ALA A 85 18.68 -0.75 10.25
N PHE A 86 17.74 -0.86 11.19
CA PHE A 86 16.35 -1.26 10.93
C PHE A 86 15.62 -0.36 9.91
N LYS A 87 15.87 0.95 9.93
CA LYS A 87 15.28 1.89 8.97
C LYS A 87 15.83 1.72 7.55
N ASN A 88 17.07 1.25 7.41
CA ASN A 88 17.77 1.12 6.13
C ASN A 88 17.93 -0.33 5.64
N PHE A 89 17.78 -1.33 6.53
CA PHE A 89 17.82 -2.74 6.18
C PHE A 89 16.52 -3.12 5.49
N ASP A 90 16.68 -3.78 4.35
CA ASP A 90 15.83 -4.64 3.53
C ASP A 90 14.29 -4.70 3.71
N VAL A 91 13.70 -4.30 4.82
CA VAL A 91 12.25 -4.22 5.05
C VAL A 91 11.57 -3.35 4.00
N LYS A 92 12.14 -2.20 3.62
CA LYS A 92 11.56 -1.34 2.58
C LYS A 92 11.60 -2.03 1.21
N LYS A 93 12.71 -2.71 0.89
CA LYS A 93 12.90 -3.43 -0.38
C LYS A 93 12.03 -4.69 -0.44
N GLN A 94 12.02 -5.50 0.61
CA GLN A 94 11.14 -6.65 0.79
C GLN A 94 9.67 -6.26 0.77
N PHE A 95 9.29 -5.16 1.41
CA PHE A 95 7.94 -4.62 1.34
C PHE A 95 7.58 -4.27 -0.11
N HIS A 96 8.39 -3.46 -0.79
CA HIS A 96 8.16 -3.10 -2.19
C HIS A 96 8.16 -4.31 -3.14
N ASN A 97 8.97 -5.33 -2.89
CA ASN A 97 8.96 -6.58 -3.66
C ASN A 97 7.66 -7.36 -3.44
N LYS A 98 7.19 -7.46 -2.19
CA LYS A 98 5.90 -8.09 -1.90
C LYS A 98 4.72 -7.29 -2.45
N GLN A 99 4.80 -5.95 -2.49
CA GLN A 99 3.79 -5.13 -3.16
C GLN A 99 3.75 -5.43 -4.66
N LEU A 100 4.93 -5.53 -5.29
CA LEU A 100 5.03 -5.90 -6.71
C LEU A 100 4.40 -7.25 -6.98
N GLU A 101 4.74 -8.26 -6.19
CA GLU A 101 4.15 -9.61 -6.28
C GLU A 101 2.62 -9.56 -6.25
N ILE A 102 2.04 -8.85 -5.28
CA ILE A 102 0.58 -8.73 -5.14
C ILE A 102 -0.07 -7.95 -6.28
N VAL A 103 0.55 -6.86 -6.74
CA VAL A 103 0.00 -6.09 -7.87
C VAL A 103 0.13 -6.88 -9.18
N SER A 104 1.17 -7.71 -9.33
CA SER A 104 1.34 -8.64 -10.44
C SER A 104 0.34 -9.79 -10.41
N GLU A 105 0.06 -10.35 -9.24
CA GLU A 105 -0.99 -11.36 -9.09
C GLU A 105 -2.37 -10.76 -9.42
N LEU A 106 -2.66 -9.54 -8.94
CA LEU A 106 -3.88 -8.81 -9.27
C LEU A 106 -4.01 -8.57 -10.77
N ALA A 107 -2.98 -7.99 -11.41
CA ALA A 107 -2.99 -7.68 -12.83
C ALA A 107 -3.18 -8.96 -13.66
N THR A 108 -2.44 -10.03 -13.34
CA THR A 108 -2.60 -11.34 -13.97
C THR A 108 -4.01 -11.87 -13.81
N SER A 109 -4.57 -11.82 -12.59
CA SER A 109 -5.93 -12.28 -12.30
C SER A 109 -7.00 -11.49 -13.04
N ILE A 110 -6.78 -10.20 -13.34
CA ILE A 110 -7.70 -9.38 -14.12
C ILE A 110 -7.58 -9.72 -15.60
N SER A 111 -6.35 -9.79 -16.13
CA SER A 111 -6.09 -10.07 -17.54
C SER A 111 -6.49 -11.49 -17.95
N SER A 112 -6.36 -12.47 -17.05
CA SER A 112 -6.76 -13.86 -17.32
C SER A 112 -8.26 -14.12 -17.10
N LEU A 113 -8.99 -13.16 -16.54
CA LEU A 113 -10.42 -13.34 -16.27
C LEU A 113 -11.21 -13.10 -17.56
N GLU A 114 -11.62 -14.21 -18.20
CA GLU A 114 -12.60 -14.18 -19.28
C GLU A 114 -13.98 -13.82 -18.72
N ILE A 115 -14.60 -12.79 -19.27
CA ILE A 115 -15.96 -12.38 -18.93
C ILE A 115 -16.75 -12.41 -20.22
N SER A 116 -18.00 -12.81 -20.11
CA SER A 116 -18.97 -12.71 -21.19
C SER A 116 -19.95 -11.58 -20.88
N ASN A 117 -20.31 -10.84 -21.93
CA ASN A 117 -21.45 -9.93 -21.89
C ASN A 117 -22.57 -10.45 -22.80
N MET A 118 -23.81 -10.26 -22.38
CA MET A 118 -24.99 -10.40 -23.25
C MET A 118 -25.79 -9.10 -23.18
N MET A 119 -26.05 -8.52 -24.35
CA MET A 119 -26.75 -7.25 -24.50
C MET A 119 -28.22 -7.47 -24.89
N TYR A 120 -29.13 -7.02 -24.04
CA TYR A 120 -30.57 -7.11 -24.25
C TYR A 120 -31.13 -5.71 -24.53
N GLU A 121 -31.77 -5.55 -25.70
CA GLU A 121 -32.48 -4.33 -26.05
C GLU A 121 -33.99 -4.58 -26.07
N MET A 122 -34.74 -3.63 -25.53
CA MET A 122 -36.19 -3.63 -25.62
C MET A 122 -36.64 -3.21 -27.01
N THR A 123 -37.33 -4.09 -27.72
CA THR A 123 -37.94 -3.77 -29.02
C THR A 123 -39.47 -3.89 -28.94
N PRO A 124 -40.22 -3.01 -29.64
CA PRO A 124 -41.66 -3.16 -29.75
C PRO A 124 -41.98 -4.35 -30.67
N SER A 125 -42.61 -5.39 -30.12
CA SER A 125 -43.14 -6.52 -30.88
C SER A 125 -44.67 -6.41 -31.04
N PRO A 126 -45.27 -7.13 -32.00
CA PRO A 126 -46.73 -7.20 -32.16
C PRO A 126 -47.48 -7.72 -30.91
N SER A 127 -46.82 -8.52 -30.07
CA SER A 127 -47.34 -9.10 -28.81
C SER A 127 -47.11 -8.21 -27.58
N GLY A 128 -46.35 -7.11 -27.70
CA GLY A 128 -45.95 -6.26 -26.59
C GLY A 128 -44.46 -5.91 -26.64
N LYS A 129 -43.91 -5.34 -25.56
CA LYS A 129 -42.46 -5.10 -25.52
C LYS A 129 -41.73 -6.42 -25.20
N GLU A 130 -40.80 -6.81 -26.06
CA GLU A 130 -40.00 -8.03 -25.88
C GLU A 130 -38.50 -7.67 -25.85
N HIS A 131 -37.72 -8.51 -25.18
CA HIS A 131 -36.26 -8.40 -25.20
C HIS A 131 -35.71 -9.14 -26.40
N GLN A 132 -34.86 -8.47 -27.16
CA GLN A 132 -34.05 -9.12 -28.18
C GLN A 132 -32.59 -9.16 -27.73
N ILE A 133 -31.97 -10.34 -27.82
CA ILE A 133 -30.51 -10.47 -27.67
C ILE A 133 -29.89 -9.88 -28.94
N ILE A 134 -29.11 -8.80 -28.77
CA ILE A 134 -28.49 -8.13 -29.91
C ILE A 134 -27.06 -8.60 -30.11
N THR A 135 -26.32 -8.88 -29.03
CA THR A 135 -24.95 -9.38 -29.14
C THR A 135 -24.47 -10.03 -27.86
N GLY A 136 -23.58 -11.01 -27.99
CA GLY A 136 -22.83 -11.56 -26.87
C GLY A 136 -21.34 -11.71 -27.24
N PHE A 137 -20.46 -11.21 -26.38
CA PHE A 137 -19.02 -11.30 -26.56
C PHE A 137 -18.35 -11.88 -25.33
N THR A 138 -17.20 -12.52 -25.51
CA THR A 138 -16.36 -12.99 -24.40
C THR A 138 -14.95 -12.44 -24.58
N PHE A 139 -14.48 -11.65 -23.61
CA PHE A 139 -13.17 -11.01 -23.63
C PHE A 139 -12.62 -10.91 -22.20
N SER A 140 -11.39 -10.42 -22.03
CA SER A 140 -10.87 -10.09 -20.70
C SER A 140 -11.67 -8.95 -20.03
N PHE A 141 -11.54 -8.82 -18.71
CA PHE A 141 -12.26 -7.78 -17.95
C PHE A 141 -12.05 -6.36 -18.50
N PHE A 142 -10.80 -5.96 -18.80
CA PHE A 142 -10.53 -4.62 -19.33
C PHE A 142 -11.07 -4.42 -20.74
N GLU A 143 -11.02 -5.45 -21.58
CA GLU A 143 -11.57 -5.41 -22.94
C GLU A 143 -13.10 -5.28 -22.89
N ILE A 144 -13.80 -6.04 -22.05
CA ILE A 144 -15.25 -5.90 -21.87
C ILE A 144 -15.62 -4.55 -21.27
N GLY A 145 -14.89 -4.08 -20.26
CA GLY A 145 -15.23 -2.83 -19.58
C GLY A 145 -14.95 -1.58 -20.41
N LEU A 146 -14.02 -1.63 -21.36
CA LEU A 146 -13.58 -0.47 -22.15
C LEU A 146 -13.91 -0.57 -23.64
N GLY A 147 -14.14 -1.76 -24.17
CA GLY A 147 -14.36 -2.00 -25.60
C GLY A 147 -15.77 -1.69 -26.08
N PHE A 148 -16.74 -1.54 -25.17
CA PHE A 148 -18.15 -1.31 -25.50
C PHE A 148 -18.68 -0.01 -24.94
N ASN A 149 -19.53 0.66 -25.73
CA ASN A 149 -20.29 1.81 -25.24
C ASN A 149 -21.59 1.33 -24.58
N TYR A 150 -21.58 1.26 -23.25
CA TYR A 150 -22.75 0.86 -22.48
C TYR A 150 -23.77 2.00 -22.24
N SER A 151 -23.54 3.22 -22.74
CA SER A 151 -24.41 4.38 -22.48
C SER A 151 -25.85 4.23 -23.02
N LYS A 152 -26.09 3.27 -23.91
CA LYS A 152 -27.40 3.00 -24.51
C LYS A 152 -28.27 2.06 -23.67
N PHE A 153 -27.70 1.44 -22.63
CA PHE A 153 -28.41 0.53 -21.75
C PHE A 153 -28.82 1.24 -20.47
N ASP A 154 -29.91 0.76 -19.87
CA ASP A 154 -30.44 1.31 -18.61
C ASP A 154 -29.74 0.70 -17.39
N LEU A 155 -29.19 -0.52 -17.52
CA LEU A 155 -28.69 -1.29 -16.39
C LEU A 155 -27.59 -2.28 -16.80
N ILE A 156 -26.61 -2.48 -15.91
CA ILE A 156 -25.71 -3.64 -15.94
C ILE A 156 -26.07 -4.56 -14.79
N CYS A 157 -26.15 -5.85 -15.08
CA CYS A 157 -26.49 -6.92 -14.16
C CYS A 157 -25.38 -7.96 -14.06
N VAL A 158 -25.36 -8.71 -12.97
CA VAL A 158 -24.50 -9.89 -12.78
C VAL A 158 -25.29 -11.07 -12.24
N ARG A 159 -24.74 -12.28 -12.39
CA ARG A 159 -25.29 -13.52 -11.82
C ARG A 159 -24.92 -13.64 -10.35
N GLY A 160 -25.93 -13.68 -9.48
CA GLY A 160 -25.77 -13.89 -8.04
C GLY A 160 -25.52 -12.62 -7.23
N ASN A 161 -25.72 -12.74 -5.92
CA ASN A 161 -25.55 -11.67 -4.94
C ASN A 161 -24.11 -11.55 -4.42
N ASN A 162 -23.19 -12.42 -4.86
CA ASN A 162 -21.78 -12.31 -4.53
C ASN A 162 -20.99 -11.88 -5.77
N ILE A 163 -20.64 -10.60 -5.80
CA ILE A 163 -19.88 -10.00 -6.90
C ILE A 163 -18.49 -10.62 -7.08
N GLU A 164 -17.92 -11.23 -6.03
CA GLU A 164 -16.63 -11.94 -6.11
C GLU A 164 -16.73 -13.25 -6.88
N ASN A 165 -17.92 -13.85 -6.99
CA ASN A 165 -18.12 -15.01 -7.85
C ASN A 165 -18.04 -14.62 -9.34
N THR A 166 -18.47 -13.40 -9.68
CA THR A 166 -18.37 -12.85 -11.04
C THR A 166 -16.99 -12.27 -11.32
N PHE A 167 -16.41 -11.58 -10.33
CA PHE A 167 -15.10 -10.92 -10.44
C PHE A 167 -14.19 -11.35 -9.26
N PRO A 168 -13.54 -12.52 -9.34
CA PRO A 168 -12.75 -13.08 -8.23
C PRO A 168 -11.58 -12.20 -7.77
N PHE A 169 -11.04 -11.36 -8.67
CA PHE A 169 -9.97 -10.41 -8.33
C PHE A 169 -10.41 -9.36 -7.29
N LEU A 170 -11.71 -9.17 -7.05
CA LEU A 170 -12.19 -8.25 -6.02
C LEU A 170 -11.82 -8.71 -4.59
N LYS A 171 -11.39 -9.96 -4.40
CA LYS A 171 -10.81 -10.44 -3.13
C LYS A 171 -9.61 -9.61 -2.68
N PHE A 172 -8.83 -9.05 -3.61
CA PHE A 172 -7.64 -8.24 -3.32
C PHE A 172 -7.95 -6.86 -2.72
N LYS A 173 -9.22 -6.40 -2.73
CA LYS A 173 -9.61 -5.04 -2.31
C LYS A 173 -9.13 -4.64 -0.91
N ASN A 174 -9.00 -5.60 0.01
CA ASN A 174 -8.57 -5.41 1.39
C ASN A 174 -7.17 -5.97 1.67
N HIS A 175 -6.40 -6.34 0.64
CA HIS A 175 -5.08 -6.92 0.83
C HIS A 175 -4.12 -5.85 1.42
N PRO A 176 -3.45 -6.13 2.56
CA PRO A 176 -2.69 -5.11 3.31
C PRO A 176 -1.47 -4.57 2.56
N LEU A 177 -0.96 -5.33 1.60
CA LEU A 177 0.18 -4.94 0.77
C LEU A 177 -0.24 -4.27 -0.55
N LEU A 178 -1.54 -4.22 -0.85
CA LEU A 178 -2.02 -3.56 -2.06
C LEU A 178 -1.91 -2.03 -1.90
N PRO A 179 -1.38 -1.31 -2.91
CA PRO A 179 -1.36 0.15 -2.90
C PRO A 179 -2.75 0.75 -2.67
N LYS A 180 -2.83 1.78 -1.82
CA LYS A 180 -4.10 2.38 -1.41
C LYS A 180 -4.90 2.92 -2.60
N SER A 181 -4.22 3.45 -3.63
CA SER A 181 -4.85 3.89 -4.89
C SER A 181 -5.64 2.75 -5.54
N ILE A 182 -4.98 1.61 -5.79
CA ILE A 182 -5.60 0.44 -6.41
C ILE A 182 -6.70 -0.16 -5.51
N SER A 183 -6.46 -0.26 -4.20
CA SER A 183 -7.46 -0.73 -3.23
C SER A 183 -8.74 0.11 -3.26
N ASN A 184 -8.62 1.44 -3.37
CA ASN A 184 -9.77 2.33 -3.46
C ASN A 184 -10.56 2.10 -4.76
N GLU A 185 -9.90 1.89 -5.89
CA GLU A 185 -10.57 1.59 -7.16
C GLU A 185 -11.28 0.22 -7.13
N LEU A 186 -10.63 -0.81 -6.56
CA LEU A 186 -11.28 -2.11 -6.35
C LEU A 186 -12.50 -2.02 -5.45
N LYS A 187 -12.49 -1.13 -4.45
CA LYS A 187 -13.65 -0.89 -3.58
C LYS A 187 -14.80 -0.18 -4.28
N LYS A 188 -14.55 0.63 -5.32
CA LYS A 188 -15.63 1.22 -6.15
C LYS A 188 -16.34 0.16 -6.98
N LEU A 189 -15.58 -0.79 -7.51
CA LEU A 189 -16.10 -1.95 -8.24
C LEU A 189 -16.78 -2.96 -7.31
N TYR A 190 -16.26 -3.14 -6.08
CA TYR A 190 -16.87 -3.97 -5.06
C TYR A 190 -18.10 -3.27 -4.47
N ARG A 191 -19.23 -3.43 -5.14
CA ARG A 191 -20.54 -3.01 -4.64
C ARG A 191 -21.13 -4.19 -3.87
N PRO A 192 -21.31 -4.10 -2.54
CA PRO A 192 -22.00 -5.16 -1.81
C PRO A 192 -23.41 -5.26 -2.39
N LEU A 193 -23.64 -6.29 -3.18
CA LEU A 193 -24.98 -6.59 -3.67
C LEU A 193 -25.81 -6.94 -2.42
N GLN A 194 -26.93 -6.23 -2.28
CA GLN A 194 -27.68 -6.08 -1.05
C GLN A 194 -28.03 -7.43 -0.41
N TYR A 195 -27.37 -7.80 0.68
CA TYR A 195 -27.74 -8.97 1.50
C TYR A 195 -29.02 -8.74 2.31
N SER A 196 -29.52 -7.50 2.42
CA SER A 196 -30.53 -7.10 3.40
C SER A 196 -31.80 -6.48 2.83
N PHE A 197 -31.88 -6.25 1.51
CA PHE A 197 -33.10 -5.82 0.87
C PHE A 197 -33.42 -6.81 -0.23
N SER A 198 -34.58 -7.48 -0.12
CA SER A 198 -35.25 -7.98 -1.30
C SER A 198 -35.27 -6.81 -2.29
N VAL A 199 -34.47 -6.90 -3.36
CA VAL A 199 -34.60 -5.97 -4.48
C VAL A 199 -36.09 -6.05 -4.82
N SER A 200 -36.83 -4.97 -4.61
CA SER A 200 -38.19 -4.87 -5.15
C SER A 200 -38.02 -5.27 -6.61
N LYS A 201 -38.58 -6.42 -7.03
CA LYS A 201 -38.38 -6.97 -8.38
C LYS A 201 -38.46 -5.81 -9.37
N GLU A 202 -37.31 -5.31 -9.82
CA GLU A 202 -37.32 -4.30 -10.87
C GLU A 202 -37.73 -5.06 -12.10
N ASP A 203 -38.77 -4.58 -12.77
CA ASP A 203 -39.28 -5.25 -13.94
C ASP A 203 -38.30 -5.08 -15.11
N LEU A 204 -37.34 -6.00 -15.19
CA LEU A 204 -36.35 -6.06 -16.26
C LEU A 204 -37.05 -6.11 -17.63
N LYS A 205 -38.30 -6.61 -17.72
CA LYS A 205 -39.13 -6.65 -18.95
C LYS A 205 -39.36 -5.30 -19.62
N THR A 206 -39.01 -4.19 -18.97
CA THR A 206 -39.22 -2.84 -19.51
C THR A 206 -37.93 -2.08 -19.78
N ARG A 207 -36.76 -2.68 -19.55
CA ARG A 207 -35.45 -2.01 -19.64
C ARG A 207 -34.50 -2.75 -20.58
N SER A 208 -33.66 -1.98 -21.27
CA SER A 208 -32.51 -2.51 -22.00
C SER A 208 -31.38 -2.71 -21.01
N TYR A 209 -30.79 -3.90 -20.93
CA TYR A 209 -29.77 -4.23 -19.93
C TYR A 209 -28.63 -5.07 -20.48
N VAL A 210 -27.51 -5.05 -19.78
CA VAL A 210 -26.34 -5.91 -20.07
C VAL A 210 -26.16 -6.89 -18.93
N LEU A 211 -26.05 -8.18 -19.24
CA LEU A 211 -25.68 -9.20 -18.28
C LEU A 211 -24.19 -9.50 -18.40
N LEU A 212 -23.44 -9.33 -17.31
CA LEU A 212 -22.04 -9.73 -17.20
C LEU A 212 -21.93 -11.02 -16.38
N TYR A 213 -21.20 -11.99 -16.91
CA TYR A 213 -21.04 -13.29 -16.25
C TYR A 213 -19.73 -13.95 -16.66
N HIS A 214 -19.20 -14.81 -15.79
CA HIS A 214 -17.94 -15.53 -16.01
C HIS A 214 -18.16 -16.96 -16.56
N ASP A 215 -19.38 -17.51 -16.42
CA ASP A 215 -19.68 -18.91 -16.72
C ASP A 215 -20.04 -19.14 -18.20
N LYS A 216 -19.55 -20.19 -18.85
CA LYS A 216 -19.58 -20.32 -20.33
C LYS A 216 -20.95 -20.59 -20.96
N LYS A 217 -22.01 -20.74 -20.16
CA LYS A 217 -23.37 -21.02 -20.67
C LYS A 217 -24.39 -20.18 -19.92
N VAL A 218 -25.01 -19.25 -20.63
CA VAL A 218 -26.27 -18.65 -20.22
C VAL A 218 -27.31 -19.23 -21.16
N ASP A 219 -28.18 -20.07 -20.61
CA ASP A 219 -29.32 -20.60 -21.36
C ASP A 219 -30.35 -19.49 -21.56
N SER A 220 -31.11 -19.51 -22.66
CA SER A 220 -32.17 -18.51 -22.89
C SER A 220 -33.24 -18.51 -21.78
N ASP A 221 -33.36 -19.63 -21.07
CA ASP A 221 -34.33 -19.80 -19.99
C ASP A 221 -33.85 -19.24 -18.63
N ASP A 222 -32.54 -19.01 -18.46
CA ASP A 222 -31.95 -18.35 -17.27
C ASP A 222 -32.30 -16.84 -17.20
N LEU A 223 -32.89 -16.30 -18.26
CA LEU A 223 -33.24 -14.87 -18.41
C LEU A 223 -34.47 -14.44 -17.61
N SER A 224 -35.25 -15.41 -17.13
CA SER A 224 -36.40 -15.19 -16.23
C SER A 224 -36.05 -15.45 -14.76
N ALA A 225 -34.85 -15.95 -14.48
CA ALA A 225 -34.45 -16.42 -13.17
C ALA A 225 -34.23 -15.22 -12.22
N GLY A 226 -34.88 -15.22 -11.06
CA GLY A 226 -34.73 -14.20 -9.99
C GLY A 226 -33.34 -14.13 -9.34
N TRP A 227 -32.29 -14.44 -10.09
CA TRP A 227 -30.91 -14.69 -9.67
C TRP A 227 -29.96 -13.64 -10.30
N THR A 228 -30.52 -12.72 -11.10
CA THR A 228 -29.84 -11.60 -11.75
C THR A 228 -29.96 -10.34 -10.88
N TYR A 229 -28.83 -9.74 -10.53
CA TYR A 229 -28.77 -8.60 -9.62
C TYR A 229 -28.25 -7.37 -10.33
N ALA A 230 -28.88 -6.21 -10.07
CA ALA A 230 -28.42 -4.92 -10.55
C ALA A 230 -27.02 -4.62 -9.99
N PHE A 231 -26.06 -4.43 -10.90
CA PHE A 231 -24.69 -4.09 -10.57
C PHE A 231 -24.44 -2.59 -10.74
N TYR A 232 -24.82 -2.03 -11.90
CA TYR A 232 -24.76 -0.58 -12.17
C TYR A 232 -26.11 -0.08 -12.69
N LYS A 233 -26.70 0.89 -11.98
CA LYS A 233 -27.88 1.66 -12.42
C LYS A 233 -27.58 2.63 -13.56
N ASN A 234 -26.31 3.01 -13.71
CA ASN A 234 -25.82 3.81 -14.81
C ASN A 234 -24.64 3.07 -15.42
N PRO A 235 -24.83 2.38 -16.56
CA PRO A 235 -23.78 1.59 -17.17
C PRO A 235 -22.52 2.39 -17.53
N SER A 236 -22.64 3.70 -17.78
CA SER A 236 -21.47 4.54 -18.07
C SER A 236 -20.50 4.67 -16.88
N ASP A 237 -20.97 4.48 -15.65
CA ASP A 237 -20.11 4.51 -14.47
C ASP A 237 -19.25 3.26 -14.36
N PHE A 238 -19.67 2.13 -14.96
CA PHE A 238 -18.86 0.92 -15.03
C PHE A 238 -17.60 1.17 -15.89
N ASN A 239 -17.73 1.73 -17.10
CA ASN A 239 -16.57 2.07 -17.92
C ASN A 239 -15.60 3.01 -17.19
N LYS A 240 -16.14 4.01 -16.46
CA LYS A 240 -15.33 4.96 -15.68
C LYS A 240 -14.55 4.26 -14.56
N ASP A 241 -15.22 3.41 -13.79
CA ASP A 241 -14.60 2.68 -12.68
C ASP A 241 -13.53 1.70 -13.20
N VAL A 242 -13.80 1.00 -14.33
CA VAL A 242 -12.82 0.13 -15.00
C VAL A 242 -11.62 0.92 -15.53
N ALA A 243 -11.85 2.05 -16.20
CA ALA A 243 -10.79 2.90 -16.72
C ALA A 243 -9.91 3.47 -15.59
N SER A 244 -10.54 3.86 -14.48
CA SER A 244 -9.86 4.37 -13.29
C SER A 244 -8.98 3.30 -12.61
N LEU A 245 -9.48 2.06 -12.51
CA LEU A 245 -8.69 0.93 -12.03
C LEU A 245 -7.49 0.66 -12.95
N ARG A 246 -7.71 0.55 -14.27
CA ARG A 246 -6.64 0.32 -15.25
C ARG A 246 -5.56 1.39 -15.16
N LYS A 247 -5.98 2.66 -15.10
CA LYS A 247 -5.07 3.80 -14.93
C LYS A 247 -4.25 3.70 -13.65
N SER A 248 -4.89 3.39 -12.52
CA SER A 248 -4.20 3.29 -11.22
C SER A 248 -3.16 2.17 -11.18
N ILE A 249 -3.44 1.03 -11.83
CA ILE A 249 -2.47 -0.07 -11.95
C ILE A 249 -1.28 0.35 -12.83
N ILE A 250 -1.55 0.96 -13.98
CA ILE A 250 -0.51 1.44 -14.90
C ILE A 250 0.38 2.51 -14.25
N GLU A 251 -0.22 3.49 -13.57
CA GLU A 251 0.52 4.53 -12.87
C GLU A 251 1.40 3.94 -11.77
N TRP A 252 0.90 2.99 -11.00
CA TRP A 252 1.68 2.34 -9.95
C TRP A 252 2.90 1.60 -10.49
N TYR A 253 2.74 0.83 -11.58
CA TYR A 253 3.87 0.14 -12.21
C TYR A 253 4.88 1.12 -12.83
N LYS A 254 4.42 2.25 -13.38
CA LYS A 254 5.32 3.31 -13.87
C LYS A 254 6.12 3.93 -12.73
N GLU A 255 5.50 4.20 -11.59
CA GLU A 255 6.19 4.65 -10.37
C GLU A 255 7.22 3.62 -9.90
N TYR A 256 6.97 2.33 -10.15
CA TYR A 256 7.88 1.23 -9.85
C TYR A 256 9.03 1.08 -10.86
N GLY A 257 8.98 1.79 -11.99
CA GLY A 257 10.04 1.78 -13.02
C GLY A 257 9.75 0.87 -14.23
N ALA A 258 8.50 0.48 -14.47
CA ALA A 258 8.12 -0.23 -15.68
C ALA A 258 7.87 0.74 -16.85
N ASP A 259 8.53 0.51 -17.98
CA ASP A 259 8.29 1.23 -19.23
C ASP A 259 7.34 0.42 -20.13
N ASN A 260 6.31 1.08 -20.69
CA ASN A 260 5.31 0.51 -21.63
C ASN A 260 4.58 -0.75 -21.16
N LEU A 261 3.59 -0.57 -20.28
CA LEU A 261 2.68 -1.63 -19.85
C LEU A 261 1.52 -1.77 -20.82
N ASN A 262 1.36 -2.96 -21.40
CA ASN A 262 0.22 -3.32 -22.24
C ASN A 262 -0.72 -4.22 -21.41
N ILE A 263 -1.49 -3.58 -20.52
CA ILE A 263 -2.53 -4.20 -19.68
C ILE A 263 -3.87 -3.65 -20.14
#